data_AF-A0A2S4KZI7-F1
#
_entry.id   AF-A0A2S4KZI7-F1
#
_cell.length_a   1.000
_cell.length_b   1.000
_cell.length_c   1.000
_cell.angle_alpha   90.00
_cell.angle_beta   90.00
_cell.angle_gamma   90.00
#
_symmetry.space_group_name_H-M   'P 1'
#
loop_
_entity.id
_entity.type
_entity.pdbx_description
1 polymer ?
#
loop_
_entity_poly.entity_id
_entity_poly.type
_entity_poly.pdbx_seq_one_letter_code
_entity_poly.pdbx_strand_id
1 'polypeptide(L)'
;MAPKPAEETRQFEHPAAGHAKKKRKGPYPIEPITAFYIFLAANVVAALFAPIQDCDETFNYWEPAHYLSHGYGLQTWEYSPEYAIRSWLYVVLHAVVGNLRRLLPQSTKMAEFYFVRYGLALVCALCQTVMFKVVSSTLNGRIGIFFLIATVTSPGNFHASTAFLPSSFAMYMCMLGAASFMNWRGGLKTSQGIFWFAMAGILGWPFAAALCAPYILEEVVFTLFSDRETFIESIIRLFRGVIAGLLILFFDFIINLFFYKKVAVVTWNIVKYNIFSSTGGPELYGTEPWTFYFKNLALNFNIWFILALLALPLFIVQKVVAPSGHGFQTGLRTIVFVAPFYMWLAIFTAQPHKEERFMYPVYPFLALNASMSLHILLSAIGSSDPSTVMGKIPARLKLLAVSIVLFLSLDVSLARIYGIYSGYNAPLSIYKPLWNGSQGQNAVGGEGDLVCLGKEWYRFPSSYFLPRDMHAKFVRSEFRGLLPGEFSEAKTGFGFWSGTWLPTSGLNDRNEEDVGKYVGLRMCSFLVDTQFPERVNPLPPNEPDYIADAEMWDIVKCEPFLDAANTHILARTLWVPDLEIVPDKFKRKWGRHCLLQRKRT
;
A
#
# COMPACT_ATOMS: atom_id res chain seq x y z
N MET A 1 17.47 -45.28 68.95
CA MET A 1 16.47 -45.93 68.07
C MET A 1 15.99 -44.87 67.09
N ALA A 2 16.42 -44.94 65.83
CA ALA A 2 16.04 -43.96 64.80
C ALA A 2 14.65 -44.30 64.22
N PRO A 3 13.84 -43.32 63.81
CA PRO A 3 12.54 -43.57 63.19
C PRO A 3 12.68 -44.06 61.75
N LYS A 4 11.83 -45.02 61.36
CA LYS A 4 11.74 -45.59 60.01
C LYS A 4 11.28 -44.53 58.98
N PRO A 5 11.82 -44.52 57.75
CA PRO A 5 11.30 -43.68 56.67
C PRO A 5 9.97 -44.21 56.13
N ALA A 6 9.07 -43.30 55.76
CA ALA A 6 7.74 -43.56 55.21
C ALA A 6 7.81 -44.15 53.79
N GLU A 7 6.95 -45.13 53.50
CA GLU A 7 6.79 -45.74 52.17
C GLU A 7 6.19 -44.75 51.17
N GLU A 8 6.84 -44.59 50.02
CA GLU A 8 6.30 -43.88 48.86
C GLU A 8 5.14 -44.67 48.24
N THR A 9 3.93 -44.13 48.33
CA THR A 9 2.78 -44.56 47.52
C THR A 9 3.10 -44.39 46.04
N ARG A 10 3.41 -45.49 45.35
CA ARG A 10 3.49 -45.54 43.89
C ARG A 10 2.10 -45.29 43.29
N GLN A 11 1.89 -44.11 42.71
CA GLN A 11 0.78 -43.86 41.81
C GLN A 11 0.92 -44.78 40.60
N PHE A 12 -0.07 -45.64 40.39
CA PHE A 12 -0.12 -46.55 39.25
C PHE A 12 -0.63 -45.78 38.01
N GLU A 13 0.28 -45.31 37.15
CA GLU A 13 -0.09 -44.74 35.85
C GLU A 13 -0.42 -45.87 34.86
N HIS A 14 -1.64 -45.85 34.32
CA HIS A 14 -2.10 -46.84 33.34
C HIS A 14 -1.29 -46.72 32.03
N PRO A 15 -0.77 -47.82 31.43
CA PRO A 15 0.07 -47.77 30.22
C PRO A 15 -0.60 -47.12 28.99
N ALA A 16 -1.93 -47.04 29.00
CA ALA A 16 -2.73 -46.44 27.94
C ALA A 16 -2.79 -44.90 27.99
N ALA A 17 -2.34 -44.25 29.08
CA ALA A 17 -2.32 -42.79 29.21
C ALA A 17 -1.14 -42.12 28.47
N GLY A 18 -0.15 -42.90 28.01
CA GLY A 18 1.03 -42.40 27.29
C GLY A 18 0.73 -41.89 25.86
N HIS A 19 -0.36 -42.35 25.24
CA HIS A 19 -0.67 -42.05 23.84
C HIS A 19 -1.47 -40.76 23.60
N ALA A 20 -1.85 -40.04 24.67
CA ALA A 20 -2.57 -38.77 24.59
C ALA A 20 -1.76 -37.56 25.06
N LYS A 21 -0.42 -37.60 24.94
CA LYS A 21 0.35 -36.34 24.89
C LYS A 21 -0.05 -35.61 23.60
N LYS A 22 -1.12 -34.81 23.66
CA LYS A 22 -1.42 -33.78 22.65
C LYS A 22 -0.08 -33.11 22.32
N LYS A 23 0.43 -33.32 21.10
CA LYS A 23 1.60 -32.60 20.58
C LYS A 23 1.41 -31.15 21.01
N ARG A 24 2.32 -30.63 21.82
CA ARG A 24 2.26 -29.26 22.32
C ARG A 24 2.23 -28.39 21.06
N LYS A 25 1.04 -27.94 20.65
CA LYS A 25 0.89 -27.10 19.46
C LYS A 25 1.84 -25.93 19.71
N GLY A 26 2.72 -25.67 18.74
CA GLY A 26 3.71 -24.61 18.86
C GLY A 26 3.03 -23.26 19.15
N PRO A 27 3.78 -22.16 19.29
CA PRO A 27 3.22 -20.84 19.57
C PRO A 27 2.24 -20.35 18.48
N TYR A 28 2.19 -21.03 17.34
CA TYR A 28 1.39 -20.69 16.17
C TYR A 28 0.04 -21.41 16.20
N PRO A 29 -1.09 -20.67 16.16
CA PRO A 29 -2.42 -21.29 16.08
C PRO A 29 -2.67 -22.02 14.75
N ILE A 30 -2.09 -21.49 13.67
CA ILE A 30 -2.02 -22.10 12.34
C ILE A 30 -0.56 -22.13 11.89
N GLU A 31 -0.20 -23.04 11.00
CA GLU A 31 1.16 -23.12 10.49
C GLU A 31 1.52 -21.85 9.67
N PRO A 32 2.75 -21.31 9.80
CA PRO A 32 3.15 -20.12 9.05
C PRO A 32 2.99 -20.25 7.53
N ILE A 33 3.13 -21.46 6.97
CA ILE A 33 2.91 -21.70 5.54
C ILE A 33 1.42 -21.55 5.16
N THR A 34 0.50 -21.96 6.03
CA THR A 34 -0.93 -21.73 5.83
C THR A 34 -1.26 -20.24 5.87
N ALA A 35 -0.69 -19.50 6.84
CA ALA A 35 -0.82 -18.05 6.89
C ALA A 35 -0.30 -17.39 5.60
N PHE A 36 0.86 -17.84 5.10
CA PHE A 36 1.42 -17.39 3.83
C PHE A 36 0.46 -17.59 2.65
N TYR A 37 -0.14 -18.77 2.50
CA TYR A 37 -1.09 -19.00 1.41
C TYR A 37 -2.34 -18.11 1.51
N ILE A 38 -2.83 -17.84 2.72
CA ILE A 38 -3.96 -16.92 2.92
C ILE A 38 -3.57 -15.49 2.50
N PHE A 39 -2.42 -15.00 2.96
CA PHE A 39 -1.91 -13.68 2.57
C PHE A 39 -1.67 -13.58 1.07
N LEU A 40 -1.03 -14.59 0.48
CA LEU A 40 -0.74 -14.63 -0.95
C LEU A 40 -2.03 -14.63 -1.77
N ALA A 41 -3.03 -15.44 -1.39
CA ALA A 41 -4.32 -15.45 -2.07
C ALA A 41 -4.98 -14.07 -2.02
N ALA A 42 -5.04 -13.43 -0.85
CA ALA A 42 -5.62 -12.10 -0.70
C ALA A 42 -4.88 -11.04 -1.54
N ASN A 43 -3.55 -11.04 -1.50
CA ASN A 43 -2.72 -10.09 -2.24
C ASN A 43 -2.76 -10.36 -3.76
N VAL A 44 -2.93 -11.60 -4.22
CA VAL A 44 -3.12 -11.91 -5.65
C VAL A 44 -4.47 -11.40 -6.14
N VAL A 45 -5.53 -11.52 -5.33
CA VAL A 45 -6.82 -10.90 -5.63
C VAL A 45 -6.66 -9.37 -5.74
N ALA A 46 -5.88 -8.74 -4.86
CA ALA A 46 -5.52 -7.33 -4.98
C ALA A 46 -4.76 -7.02 -6.29
N ALA A 47 -3.73 -7.79 -6.63
CA ALA A 47 -2.97 -7.60 -7.86
C ALA A 47 -3.85 -7.59 -9.12
N LEU A 48 -4.87 -8.45 -9.14
CA LEU A 48 -5.80 -8.60 -10.26
C LEU A 48 -6.83 -7.49 -10.34
N PHE A 49 -7.43 -7.12 -9.21
CA PHE A 49 -8.66 -6.34 -9.18
C PHE A 49 -8.52 -4.95 -8.55
N ALA A 50 -7.42 -4.64 -7.85
CA ALA A 50 -7.24 -3.31 -7.29
C ALA A 50 -7.04 -2.28 -8.43
N PRO A 51 -7.89 -1.25 -8.53
CA PRO A 51 -7.64 -0.13 -9.45
C PRO A 51 -6.39 0.65 -9.02
N ILE A 52 -5.80 1.36 -9.97
CA ILE A 52 -4.78 2.38 -9.68
C ILE A 52 -5.52 3.60 -9.13
N GLN A 53 -5.19 4.01 -7.91
CA GLN A 53 -5.88 5.10 -7.21
C GLN A 53 -5.12 6.43 -7.26
N ASP A 54 -3.85 6.38 -7.64
CA ASP A 54 -2.92 7.50 -7.57
C ASP A 54 -2.19 7.63 -8.92
N CYS A 55 -2.22 8.83 -9.50
CA CYS A 55 -1.55 9.10 -10.76
C CYS A 55 -0.04 9.02 -10.65
N ASP A 56 0.54 9.22 -9.46
CA ASP A 56 1.97 9.01 -9.25
C ASP A 56 2.35 7.54 -9.37
N GLU A 57 1.46 6.60 -9.02
CA GLU A 57 1.74 5.18 -9.27
C GLU A 57 2.04 4.97 -10.77
N THR A 58 1.25 5.61 -11.64
CA THR A 58 1.47 5.57 -13.09
C THR A 58 2.70 6.36 -13.51
N PHE A 59 2.69 7.68 -13.33
CA PHE A 59 3.66 8.55 -13.98
C PHE A 59 5.03 8.59 -13.31
N ASN A 60 5.12 8.20 -12.04
CA ASN A 60 6.39 8.11 -11.33
C ASN A 60 6.95 6.69 -11.24
N TYR A 61 6.17 5.63 -11.50
CA TYR A 61 6.71 4.26 -11.35
C TYR A 61 6.41 3.36 -12.54
N TRP A 62 5.15 3.26 -12.99
CA TRP A 62 4.84 2.44 -14.17
C TRP A 62 5.45 2.97 -15.46
N GLU A 63 5.35 4.27 -15.73
CA GLU A 63 5.90 4.88 -16.94
C GLU A 63 7.43 4.86 -16.99
N PRO A 64 8.17 5.19 -15.91
CA PRO A 64 9.62 4.97 -15.86
C PRO A 64 10.02 3.50 -16.02
N ALA A 65 9.29 2.56 -15.41
CA ALA A 65 9.57 1.13 -15.60
C ALA A 65 9.31 0.67 -17.04
N HIS A 66 8.25 1.19 -17.66
CA HIS A 66 7.94 0.98 -19.08
C HIS A 66 9.07 1.52 -19.95
N TYR A 67 9.55 2.73 -19.70
CA TYR A 67 10.67 3.33 -20.40
C TYR A 67 11.95 2.50 -20.31
N LEU A 68 12.29 1.98 -19.12
CA LEU A 68 13.44 1.08 -18.98
C LEU A 68 13.29 -0.22 -19.79
N SER A 69 12.06 -0.69 -19.99
CA SER A 69 11.79 -1.99 -20.64
C SER A 69 11.57 -1.89 -22.16
N HIS A 70 11.01 -0.77 -22.61
CA HIS A 70 10.50 -0.56 -23.98
C HIS A 70 11.11 0.65 -24.69
N GLY A 71 11.85 1.51 -23.99
CA GLY A 71 12.61 2.63 -24.60
C GLY A 71 11.81 3.91 -24.85
N TYR A 72 10.52 3.94 -24.51
CA TYR A 72 9.67 5.13 -24.50
C TYR A 72 8.72 5.12 -23.30
N GLY A 73 8.18 6.28 -22.95
CA GLY A 73 7.24 6.44 -21.84
C GLY A 73 7.20 7.89 -21.37
N LEU A 74 6.40 8.13 -20.34
CA LEU A 74 6.23 9.44 -19.73
C LEU A 74 7.07 9.61 -18.45
N GLN A 75 7.44 10.84 -18.14
CA GLN A 75 8.17 11.20 -16.93
C GLN A 75 7.64 12.49 -16.31
N THR A 76 7.65 12.55 -14.99
CA THR A 76 7.42 13.79 -14.26
C THR A 76 8.73 14.58 -14.14
N TRP A 77 8.64 15.81 -13.65
CA TRP A 77 9.80 16.63 -13.29
C TRP A 77 10.70 15.97 -12.25
N GLU A 78 10.15 15.05 -11.46
CA GLU A 78 10.86 14.40 -10.36
C GLU A 78 11.99 13.48 -10.82
N TYR A 79 11.92 12.99 -12.06
CA TYR A 79 12.95 12.22 -12.78
C TYR A 79 13.87 13.08 -13.67
N SER A 80 13.67 14.40 -13.73
CA SER A 80 14.65 15.27 -14.38
C SER A 80 15.94 15.30 -13.56
N PRO A 81 17.14 15.19 -14.17
CA PRO A 81 18.41 15.34 -13.47
C PRO A 81 18.57 16.68 -12.74
N GLU A 82 17.81 17.71 -13.14
CA GLU A 82 17.78 18.98 -12.45
C GLU A 82 17.38 18.82 -10.98
N TYR A 83 16.31 18.06 -10.73
CA TYR A 83 15.68 17.89 -9.42
C TYR A 83 16.09 16.57 -8.75
N ALA A 84 16.06 15.46 -9.50
CA ALA A 84 16.47 14.12 -9.08
C ALA A 84 15.91 13.73 -7.70
N ILE A 85 14.59 13.75 -7.55
CA ILE A 85 13.89 13.41 -6.30
C ILE A 85 13.22 12.03 -6.34
N ARG A 86 13.40 11.26 -7.42
CA ARG A 86 13.00 9.85 -7.49
C ARG A 86 14.20 8.95 -7.76
N SER A 87 14.22 7.79 -7.11
CA SER A 87 15.34 6.85 -7.24
C SER A 87 15.10 5.93 -8.43
N TRP A 88 16.08 5.86 -9.33
CA TRP A 88 16.09 4.88 -10.41
C TRP A 88 16.30 3.47 -9.91
N LEU A 89 17.01 3.27 -8.79
CA LEU A 89 17.18 1.94 -8.20
C LEU A 89 15.83 1.31 -7.84
N TYR A 90 14.91 2.10 -7.26
CA TYR A 90 13.57 1.61 -6.95
C TYR A 90 12.84 1.09 -8.20
N VAL A 91 12.86 1.86 -9.29
CA VAL A 91 12.23 1.48 -10.57
C VAL A 91 12.90 0.25 -11.18
N VAL A 92 14.25 0.22 -11.21
CA VAL A 92 15.03 -0.89 -11.78
C VAL A 92 14.69 -2.22 -11.12
N LEU A 93 14.58 -2.25 -9.78
CA LEU A 93 14.25 -3.48 -9.04
C LEU A 93 12.93 -4.10 -9.53
N HIS A 94 11.93 -3.27 -9.82
CA HIS A 94 10.61 -3.73 -10.27
C HIS A 94 10.56 -3.96 -11.78
N ALA A 95 11.25 -3.16 -12.58
CA ALA A 95 11.39 -3.38 -14.01
C ALA A 95 12.10 -4.71 -14.31
N VAL A 96 13.07 -5.13 -13.48
CA VAL A 96 13.68 -6.48 -13.57
C VAL A 96 12.61 -7.55 -13.38
N VAL A 97 11.75 -7.43 -12.37
CA VAL A 97 10.64 -8.38 -12.16
C VAL A 97 9.74 -8.44 -13.39
N GLY A 98 9.30 -7.29 -13.91
CA GLY A 98 8.48 -7.22 -15.13
C GLY A 98 9.14 -7.89 -16.34
N ASN A 99 10.43 -7.62 -16.57
CA ASN A 99 11.18 -8.18 -17.70
C ASN A 99 11.40 -9.70 -17.59
N LEU A 100 11.40 -10.29 -16.39
CA LEU A 100 11.42 -11.75 -16.26
C LEU A 100 10.20 -12.40 -16.93
N ARG A 101 9.06 -11.69 -17.04
CA ARG A 101 7.88 -12.19 -17.76
C ARG A 101 8.18 -12.44 -19.24
N ARG A 102 9.12 -11.72 -19.84
CA ARG A 102 9.49 -11.85 -21.26
C ARG A 102 10.20 -13.17 -21.57
N LEU A 103 10.72 -13.85 -20.56
CA LEU A 103 11.32 -15.18 -20.68
C LEU A 103 10.27 -16.30 -20.80
N LEU A 104 9.00 -15.99 -20.52
CA LEU A 104 7.89 -16.94 -20.58
C LEU A 104 7.07 -16.77 -21.88
N PRO A 105 6.43 -17.83 -22.41
CA PRO A 105 5.65 -17.76 -23.64
C PRO A 105 4.57 -16.67 -23.64
N GLN A 106 4.22 -16.18 -24.85
CA GLN A 106 3.13 -15.21 -25.07
C GLN A 106 3.24 -13.97 -24.15
N SER A 107 4.45 -13.40 -24.03
CA SER A 107 4.65 -12.18 -23.24
C SER A 107 4.07 -10.97 -23.98
N THR A 108 3.20 -10.23 -23.29
CA THR A 108 2.68 -8.93 -23.72
C THR A 108 3.05 -7.87 -22.69
N LYS A 109 2.99 -6.59 -23.06
CA LYS A 109 3.24 -5.49 -22.11
C LYS A 109 2.27 -5.56 -20.91
N MET A 110 0.99 -5.88 -21.16
CA MET A 110 0.03 -6.12 -20.07
C MET A 110 0.46 -7.29 -19.16
N ALA A 111 1.04 -8.36 -19.71
CA ALA A 111 1.53 -9.47 -18.89
C ALA A 111 2.69 -9.04 -17.99
N GLU A 112 3.60 -8.19 -18.47
CA GLU A 112 4.70 -7.62 -17.68
C GLU A 112 4.16 -6.77 -16.51
N PHE A 113 3.16 -5.91 -16.78
CA PHE A 113 2.48 -5.12 -15.75
C PHE A 113 1.90 -5.98 -14.62
N TYR A 114 1.10 -6.99 -14.95
CA TYR A 114 0.53 -7.87 -13.93
C TYR A 114 1.58 -8.73 -13.24
N PHE A 115 2.68 -9.09 -13.92
CA PHE A 115 3.77 -9.85 -13.31
C PHE A 115 4.49 -9.06 -12.20
N VAL A 116 4.68 -7.75 -12.37
CA VAL A 116 5.16 -6.88 -11.29
C VAL A 116 4.18 -6.87 -10.12
N ARG A 117 2.87 -6.75 -10.36
CA ARG A 117 1.86 -6.78 -9.29
C ARG A 117 1.84 -8.12 -8.54
N TYR A 118 2.02 -9.24 -9.22
CA TYR A 118 2.18 -10.55 -8.57
C TYR A 118 3.47 -10.64 -7.75
N GLY A 119 4.57 -10.06 -8.24
CA GLY A 119 5.81 -9.94 -7.47
C GLY A 119 5.62 -9.16 -6.18
N LEU A 120 4.93 -8.01 -6.24
CA LEU A 120 4.56 -7.20 -5.08
C LEU A 120 3.67 -8.01 -4.11
N ALA A 121 2.65 -8.71 -4.62
CA ALA A 121 1.76 -9.55 -3.83
C ALA A 121 2.52 -10.64 -3.06
N LEU A 122 3.47 -11.30 -3.72
CA LEU A 122 4.33 -12.32 -3.14
C LEU A 122 5.22 -11.75 -2.03
N VAL A 123 5.92 -10.65 -2.30
CA VAL A 123 6.80 -10.00 -1.30
C VAL A 123 6.00 -9.51 -0.11
N CYS A 124 4.84 -8.87 -0.34
CA CYS A 124 3.95 -8.45 0.73
C CYS A 124 3.50 -9.64 1.61
N ALA A 125 3.11 -10.76 0.99
CA ALA A 125 2.69 -11.97 1.70
C ALA A 125 3.81 -12.58 2.54
N LEU A 126 5.06 -12.57 2.04
CA LEU A 126 6.23 -13.00 2.80
C LEU A 126 6.45 -12.10 4.02
N CYS A 127 6.41 -10.79 3.86
CA CYS A 127 6.57 -9.83 4.95
C CYS A 127 5.46 -9.96 6.01
N GLN A 128 4.19 -10.08 5.58
CA GLN A 128 3.04 -10.34 6.44
C GLN A 128 3.21 -11.65 7.22
N THR A 129 3.72 -12.70 6.58
CA THR A 129 3.98 -14.01 7.22
C THR A 129 5.07 -13.91 8.28
N VAL A 130 6.16 -13.19 8.01
CA VAL A 130 7.23 -12.96 8.98
C VAL A 130 6.68 -12.20 10.19
N MET A 131 5.91 -11.14 9.97
CA MET A 131 5.28 -10.36 11.04
C MET A 131 4.30 -11.24 11.84
N PHE A 132 3.42 -11.99 11.18
CA PHE A 132 2.50 -12.95 11.81
C PHE A 132 3.23 -13.95 12.72
N LYS A 133 4.33 -14.53 12.23
CA LYS A 133 5.16 -15.48 12.99
C LYS A 133 5.70 -14.81 14.25
N VAL A 134 6.27 -13.62 14.13
CA VAL A 134 6.85 -12.92 15.28
C VAL A 134 5.78 -12.53 16.28
N VAL A 135 4.68 -11.89 15.83
CA VAL A 135 3.53 -11.52 16.67
C VAL A 135 2.97 -12.72 17.44
N SER A 136 2.74 -13.84 16.75
CA SER A 136 2.23 -15.07 17.37
C SER A 136 3.16 -15.63 18.44
N SER A 137 4.46 -15.50 18.22
CA SER A 137 5.49 -16.12 19.04
C SER A 137 6.02 -15.27 20.19
N THR A 138 5.91 -13.94 20.06
CA THR A 138 6.37 -12.95 21.03
C THR A 138 5.22 -12.45 21.91
N LEU A 139 4.03 -12.26 21.34
CA LEU A 139 2.87 -11.75 22.07
C LEU A 139 1.92 -12.89 22.44
N ASN A 140 1.07 -13.29 21.50
CA ASN A 140 0.10 -14.36 21.68
C ASN A 140 -0.36 -14.85 20.30
N GLY A 141 -0.54 -16.16 20.13
CA GLY A 141 -1.08 -16.72 18.90
C GLY A 141 -2.41 -16.10 18.47
N ARG A 142 -3.31 -15.77 19.41
CA ARG A 142 -4.60 -15.11 19.10
C ARG A 142 -4.40 -13.74 18.47
N ILE A 143 -3.45 -12.94 18.96
CA ILE A 143 -3.11 -11.64 18.38
C ILE A 143 -2.60 -11.84 16.95
N GLY A 144 -1.80 -12.88 16.71
CA GLY A 144 -1.37 -13.25 15.35
C GLY A 144 -2.55 -13.53 14.41
N ILE A 145 -3.56 -14.29 14.85
CA ILE A 145 -4.75 -14.57 14.03
C ILE A 145 -5.55 -13.30 13.76
N PHE A 146 -5.73 -12.43 14.76
CA PHE A 146 -6.41 -11.14 14.55
C PHE A 146 -5.64 -10.25 13.57
N PHE A 147 -4.30 -10.25 13.64
CA PHE A 147 -3.46 -9.51 12.70
C PHE A 147 -3.65 -10.02 11.27
N LEU A 148 -3.68 -11.35 11.10
CA LEU A 148 -3.96 -11.98 9.81
C LEU A 148 -5.33 -11.56 9.28
N ILE A 149 -6.39 -11.65 10.10
CA ILE A 149 -7.74 -11.27 9.69
C ILE A 149 -7.78 -9.77 9.33
N ALA A 150 -7.23 -8.90 10.17
CA ALA A 150 -7.23 -7.46 9.96
C ALA A 150 -6.54 -7.09 8.65
N THR A 151 -5.38 -7.66 8.35
CA THR A 151 -4.64 -7.37 7.11
C THR A 151 -5.32 -7.96 5.87
N VAL A 152 -5.85 -9.18 5.93
CA VAL A 152 -6.53 -9.81 4.78
C VAL A 152 -7.85 -9.11 4.43
N THR A 153 -8.58 -8.63 5.44
CA THR A 153 -9.96 -8.15 5.25
C THR A 153 -10.07 -6.64 5.11
N SER A 154 -8.98 -5.87 5.31
CA SER A 154 -9.06 -4.41 5.28
C SER A 154 -8.92 -3.85 3.85
N PRO A 155 -9.88 -3.02 3.37
CA PRO A 155 -9.77 -2.31 2.10
C PRO A 155 -8.45 -1.55 1.90
N GLY A 156 -7.92 -0.93 2.96
CA GLY A 156 -6.63 -0.21 2.86
C GLY A 156 -5.48 -1.14 2.50
N ASN A 157 -5.39 -2.32 3.13
CA ASN A 157 -4.34 -3.29 2.82
C ASN A 157 -4.57 -3.97 1.46
N PHE A 158 -5.82 -4.17 1.04
CA PHE A 158 -6.14 -4.63 -0.31
C PHE A 158 -5.49 -3.72 -1.38
N HIS A 159 -5.62 -2.39 -1.27
CA HIS A 159 -4.96 -1.47 -2.21
C HIS A 159 -3.44 -1.38 -2.01
N ALA A 160 -2.98 -1.22 -0.76
CA ALA A 160 -1.57 -1.00 -0.46
C ALA A 160 -0.68 -2.22 -0.77
N SER A 161 -1.20 -3.45 -0.70
CA SER A 161 -0.42 -4.69 -0.84
C SER A 161 0.21 -4.92 -2.21
N THR A 162 -0.29 -4.25 -3.26
CA THR A 162 0.17 -4.44 -4.64
C THR A 162 0.31 -3.14 -5.42
N ALA A 163 0.22 -1.99 -4.75
CA ALA A 163 0.50 -0.70 -5.38
C ALA A 163 2.00 -0.58 -5.64
N PHE A 164 2.36 -0.17 -6.85
CA PHE A 164 3.76 0.08 -7.22
C PHE A 164 4.18 1.48 -6.72
N LEU A 165 4.17 1.63 -5.40
CA LEU A 165 4.48 2.87 -4.71
C LEU A 165 5.56 2.64 -3.63
N PRO A 166 6.47 3.60 -3.42
CA PRO A 166 7.49 3.47 -2.38
C PRO A 166 6.89 3.39 -0.97
N SER A 167 5.68 3.92 -0.75
CA SER A 167 4.94 3.78 0.51
C SER A 167 4.55 2.32 0.79
N SER A 168 4.17 1.55 -0.24
CA SER A 168 3.90 0.11 -0.13
C SER A 168 5.18 -0.67 0.12
N PHE A 169 6.27 -0.31 -0.57
CA PHE A 169 7.57 -0.90 -0.29
C PHE A 169 8.04 -0.62 1.15
N ALA A 170 7.89 0.63 1.61
CA ALA A 170 8.18 1.01 2.99
C ALA A 170 7.31 0.22 3.98
N MET A 171 6.03 -0.02 3.70
CA MET A 171 5.17 -0.90 4.49
C MET A 171 5.77 -2.31 4.63
N TYR A 172 6.28 -2.91 3.54
CA TYR A 172 6.90 -4.23 3.57
C TYR A 172 8.15 -4.25 4.46
N MET A 173 9.02 -3.27 4.27
CA MET A 173 10.26 -3.15 5.02
C MET A 173 10.02 -2.82 6.50
N CYS A 174 9.03 -1.98 6.82
CA CYS A 174 8.62 -1.70 8.20
C CYS A 174 8.07 -2.94 8.91
N MET A 175 7.34 -3.83 8.22
CA MET A 175 6.97 -5.13 8.79
C MET A 175 8.19 -5.98 9.16
N LEU A 176 9.20 -6.05 8.28
CA LEU A 176 10.43 -6.79 8.56
C LEU A 176 11.24 -6.15 9.68
N GLY A 177 11.34 -4.82 9.71
CA GLY A 177 12.02 -4.06 10.76
C GLY A 177 11.38 -4.26 12.13
N ALA A 178 10.05 -4.08 12.22
CA ALA A 178 9.29 -4.34 13.43
C ALA A 178 9.43 -5.80 13.88
N ALA A 179 9.31 -6.77 12.96
CA ALA A 179 9.49 -8.18 13.26
C ALA A 179 10.91 -8.50 13.79
N SER A 180 11.95 -7.84 13.28
CA SER A 180 13.32 -7.98 13.80
C SER A 180 13.43 -7.44 15.24
N PHE A 181 12.93 -6.24 15.54
CA PHE A 181 12.98 -5.69 16.90
C PHE A 181 12.12 -6.48 17.89
N MET A 182 10.96 -6.98 17.46
CA MET A 182 10.07 -7.78 18.30
C MET A 182 10.61 -9.20 18.56
N ASN A 183 11.49 -9.73 17.72
CA ASN A 183 11.98 -11.10 17.83
C ASN A 183 13.31 -11.20 18.60
N TRP A 184 13.23 -11.55 19.88
CA TRP A 184 14.41 -11.73 20.74
C TRP A 184 14.93 -13.17 20.80
N ARG A 185 14.36 -14.09 20.02
CA ARG A 185 14.84 -15.47 19.98
C ARG A 185 16.22 -15.52 19.35
N GLY A 186 17.21 -15.95 20.12
CA GLY A 186 18.61 -15.95 19.73
C GLY A 186 19.29 -14.58 19.87
N GLY A 187 18.75 -13.69 20.71
CA GLY A 187 19.34 -12.36 20.99
C GLY A 187 18.60 -11.20 20.32
N LEU A 188 19.05 -9.98 20.63
CA LEU A 188 18.52 -8.73 20.07
C LEU A 188 18.98 -8.55 18.62
N LYS A 189 18.03 -8.33 17.71
CA LYS A 189 18.28 -8.20 16.26
C LYS A 189 18.24 -6.75 15.79
N THR A 190 18.71 -5.84 16.63
CA THR A 190 18.76 -4.39 16.41
C THR A 190 19.33 -4.01 15.05
N SER A 191 20.52 -4.51 14.70
CA SER A 191 21.17 -4.15 13.43
C SER A 191 20.32 -4.55 12.23
N GLN A 192 19.63 -5.69 12.32
CA GLN A 192 18.70 -6.16 11.28
C GLN A 192 17.45 -5.28 11.22
N GLY A 193 16.91 -4.88 12.39
CA GLY A 193 15.79 -3.95 12.47
C GLY A 193 16.11 -2.61 11.83
N ILE A 194 17.25 -2.01 12.19
CA ILE A 194 17.76 -0.76 11.60
C ILE A 194 17.94 -0.90 10.09
N PHE A 195 18.55 -2.01 9.64
CA PHE A 195 18.73 -2.27 8.21
C PHE A 195 17.40 -2.22 7.44
N TRP A 196 16.36 -2.88 7.94
CA TRP A 196 15.05 -2.88 7.27
C TRP A 196 14.38 -1.50 7.31
N PHE A 197 14.43 -0.77 8.43
CA PHE A 197 13.91 0.61 8.44
C PHE A 197 14.74 1.57 7.58
N ALA A 198 16.05 1.33 7.43
CA ALA A 198 16.90 2.08 6.50
C ALA A 198 16.51 1.78 5.04
N MET A 199 16.25 0.52 4.69
CA MET A 199 15.68 0.15 3.38
C MET A 199 14.34 0.86 3.14
N ALA A 200 13.47 0.91 4.15
CA ALA A 200 12.19 1.62 4.08
C ALA A 200 12.37 3.12 3.81
N GLY A 201 13.33 3.76 4.48
CA GLY A 201 13.63 5.19 4.33
C GLY A 201 14.33 5.54 3.01
N ILE A 202 15.33 4.77 2.61
CA ILE A 202 16.21 5.12 1.49
C ILE A 202 15.54 4.81 0.15
N LEU A 203 15.02 3.57 0.00
CA LEU A 203 14.43 3.11 -1.27
C LEU A 203 12.92 3.28 -1.33
N GLY A 204 12.25 3.25 -0.17
CA GLY A 204 10.83 3.53 -0.07
C GLY A 204 10.61 5.04 0.05
N TRP A 205 10.40 5.50 1.28
CA TRP A 205 10.08 6.87 1.56
C TRP A 205 10.86 7.37 2.79
N PRO A 206 11.65 8.47 2.70
CA PRO A 206 12.56 8.91 3.77
C PRO A 206 11.90 8.99 5.15
N PHE A 207 10.68 9.49 5.19
CA PHE A 207 9.94 9.71 6.43
C PHE A 207 9.61 8.40 7.15
N ALA A 208 9.48 7.27 6.44
CA ALA A 208 9.19 5.96 7.04
C ALA A 208 10.30 5.50 8.01
N ALA A 209 11.52 6.03 7.88
CA ALA A 209 12.59 5.79 8.86
C ALA A 209 12.20 6.23 10.28
N ALA A 210 11.32 7.22 10.43
CA ALA A 210 10.82 7.68 11.73
C ALA A 210 10.11 6.57 12.51
N LEU A 211 9.48 5.59 11.84
CA LEU A 211 8.81 4.45 12.48
C LEU A 211 9.78 3.54 13.26
N CYS A 212 11.09 3.67 13.02
CA CYS A 212 12.12 2.99 13.81
C CYS A 212 12.30 3.59 15.21
N ALA A 213 11.94 4.87 15.40
CA ALA A 213 12.29 5.63 16.60
C ALA A 213 11.83 4.98 17.92
N PRO A 214 10.58 4.48 18.08
CA PRO A 214 10.17 3.82 19.32
C PRO A 214 11.05 2.63 19.71
N TYR A 215 11.50 1.83 18.73
CA TYR A 215 12.35 0.66 18.96
C TYR A 215 13.78 1.03 19.33
N ILE A 216 14.34 2.08 18.72
CA ILE A 216 15.66 2.58 19.09
C ILE A 216 15.64 3.21 20.48
N LEU A 217 14.60 3.97 20.81
CA LEU A 217 14.42 4.53 22.15
C LEU A 217 14.33 3.43 23.21
N GLU A 218 13.62 2.33 22.93
CA GLU A 218 13.59 1.15 23.81
C GLU A 218 15.00 0.63 24.11
N GLU A 219 15.82 0.43 23.07
CA GLU A 219 17.17 -0.06 23.23
C GLU A 219 18.07 0.94 23.97
N VAL A 220 18.01 2.23 23.64
CA VAL A 220 18.76 3.27 24.35
C VAL A 220 18.39 3.25 25.84
N VAL A 221 17.10 3.18 26.18
CA VAL A 221 16.65 3.09 27.57
C VAL A 221 17.20 1.84 28.24
N PHE A 222 17.09 0.66 27.61
CA PHE A 222 17.67 -0.57 28.19
C PHE A 222 19.17 -0.47 28.40
N THR A 223 19.91 0.15 27.46
CA THR A 223 21.37 0.30 27.58
C THR A 223 21.82 1.20 28.71
N LEU A 224 21.07 2.26 29.02
CA LEU A 224 21.38 3.18 30.11
C LEU A 224 21.29 2.53 31.50
N PHE A 225 20.54 1.42 31.61
CA PHE A 225 20.35 0.68 32.85
C PHE A 225 21.03 -0.70 32.86
N SER A 226 21.91 -0.98 31.88
CA SER A 226 22.59 -2.28 31.74
C SER A 226 24.08 -2.22 32.11
N ASP A 227 24.68 -3.39 32.31
CA ASP A 227 26.11 -3.53 32.58
C ASP A 227 26.99 -3.03 31.42
N ARG A 228 28.25 -2.69 31.72
CA ARG A 228 29.20 -2.10 30.76
C ARG A 228 29.40 -2.95 29.51
N GLU A 229 29.38 -4.27 29.62
CA GLU A 229 29.51 -5.17 28.47
C GLU A 229 28.29 -5.09 27.55
N THR A 230 27.08 -5.16 28.11
CA THR A 230 25.82 -5.03 27.37
C THR A 230 25.70 -3.65 26.70
N PHE A 231 26.21 -2.60 27.35
CA PHE A 231 26.29 -1.26 26.77
C PHE A 231 27.16 -1.25 25.50
N ILE A 232 28.37 -1.82 25.56
CA ILE A 232 29.28 -1.89 24.41
C ILE A 232 28.65 -2.71 23.27
N GLU A 233 28.06 -3.87 23.57
CA GLU A 233 27.39 -4.70 22.55
C GLU A 233 26.27 -3.95 21.85
N SER A 234 25.51 -3.15 22.59
CA SER A 234 24.38 -2.39 22.04
C SER A 234 24.86 -1.26 21.13
N ILE A 235 25.92 -0.54 21.50
CA ILE A 235 26.57 0.43 20.61
C ILE A 235 27.05 -0.26 19.32
N ILE A 236 27.68 -1.42 19.43
CA ILE A 236 28.14 -2.19 18.26
C ILE A 236 26.95 -2.55 17.36
N ARG A 237 25.82 -3.00 17.94
CA ARG A 237 24.62 -3.33 17.16
C ARG A 237 24.03 -2.11 16.46
N LEU A 238 23.91 -0.98 17.15
CA LEU A 238 23.43 0.28 16.57
C LEU A 238 24.35 0.73 15.43
N PHE A 239 25.67 0.74 15.67
CA PHE A 239 26.67 1.13 14.69
C PHE A 239 26.64 0.23 13.44
N ARG A 240 26.56 -1.10 13.61
CA ARG A 240 26.39 -2.04 12.49
C ARG A 240 25.13 -1.76 11.68
N GLY A 241 24.03 -1.40 12.34
CA GLY A 241 22.80 -0.99 11.67
C GLY A 241 22.98 0.28 10.82
N VAL A 242 23.64 1.30 11.37
CA VAL A 242 23.95 2.55 10.67
C VAL A 242 24.85 2.30 9.46
N ILE A 243 25.93 1.52 9.62
CA ILE A 243 26.81 1.14 8.50
C ILE A 243 26.03 0.41 7.41
N ALA A 244 25.13 -0.52 7.78
CA ALA A 244 24.29 -1.21 6.80
C ALA A 244 23.37 -0.24 6.04
N GLY A 245 22.80 0.77 6.73
CA GLY A 245 22.06 1.86 6.11
C GLY A 245 22.90 2.70 5.14
N LEU A 246 24.13 3.05 5.52
CA LEU A 246 25.06 3.79 4.67
C LEU A 246 25.46 2.99 3.42
N LEU A 247 25.61 1.67 3.53
CA LEU A 247 25.88 0.81 2.37
C LEU A 247 24.70 0.78 1.39
N ILE A 248 23.46 0.75 1.89
CA ILE A 248 22.26 0.86 1.04
C ILE A 248 22.25 2.21 0.33
N LEU A 249 22.47 3.30 1.08
CA LEU A 249 22.51 4.66 0.53
C LEU A 249 23.61 4.80 -0.52
N PHE A 250 24.78 4.22 -0.28
CA PHE A 250 25.89 4.24 -1.24
C PHE A 250 25.56 3.47 -2.52
N PHE A 251 24.89 2.33 -2.40
CA PHE A 251 24.44 1.58 -3.58
C PHE A 251 23.37 2.34 -4.37
N ASP A 252 22.37 2.92 -3.69
CA ASP A 252 21.37 3.80 -4.31
C ASP A 252 22.04 4.99 -5.01
N PHE A 253 23.03 5.61 -4.36
CA PHE A 253 23.80 6.71 -4.91
C PHE A 253 24.53 6.32 -6.21
N ILE A 254 25.21 5.17 -6.27
CA ILE A 254 25.92 4.72 -7.48
C ILE A 254 24.93 4.53 -8.64
N ILE A 255 23.80 3.90 -8.39
CA ILE A 255 22.78 3.65 -9.42
C ILE A 255 22.21 4.97 -9.92
N ASN A 256 21.86 5.89 -9.02
CA ASN A 256 21.35 7.20 -9.40
C ASN A 256 22.41 8.04 -10.13
N LEU A 257 23.68 7.97 -9.75
CA LEU A 257 24.78 8.60 -10.49
C LEU A 257 24.88 8.04 -11.91
N PHE A 258 24.69 6.74 -12.10
CA PHE A 258 24.69 6.11 -13.42
C PHE A 258 23.54 6.60 -14.30
N PHE A 259 22.31 6.69 -13.77
CA PHE A 259 21.13 7.10 -14.54
C PHE A 259 21.05 8.59 -14.77
N TYR A 260 21.26 9.42 -13.73
CA TYR A 260 21.17 10.87 -13.85
C TYR A 260 22.41 11.52 -14.48
N LYS A 261 23.55 10.81 -14.52
CA LYS A 261 24.88 11.35 -14.86
C LYS A 261 25.26 12.57 -14.01
N LYS A 262 24.68 12.67 -12.82
CA LYS A 262 24.84 13.79 -11.88
C LYS A 262 24.94 13.23 -10.46
N VAL A 263 25.80 13.83 -9.65
CA VAL A 263 25.91 13.53 -8.22
C VAL A 263 24.66 14.04 -7.52
N ALA A 264 23.81 13.11 -7.06
CA ALA A 264 22.60 13.40 -6.32
C ALA A 264 22.36 12.33 -5.25
N VAL A 265 22.01 12.78 -4.04
CA VAL A 265 21.51 11.89 -2.99
C VAL A 265 20.00 12.06 -2.97
N VAL A 266 19.30 11.16 -3.67
CA VAL A 266 17.86 11.29 -3.94
C VAL A 266 17.05 11.45 -2.66
N THR A 267 17.30 10.60 -1.66
CA THR A 267 16.61 10.65 -0.36
C THR A 267 16.75 12.01 0.32
N TRP A 268 17.93 12.65 0.21
CA TRP A 268 18.16 13.99 0.74
C TRP A 268 17.41 15.06 -0.08
N ASN A 269 17.39 14.95 -1.41
CA ASN A 269 16.66 15.90 -2.26
C ASN A 269 15.15 15.88 -1.96
N ILE A 270 14.57 14.70 -1.71
CA ILE A 270 13.16 14.55 -1.29
C ILE A 270 12.92 15.29 0.05
N VAL A 271 13.79 15.08 1.02
CA VAL A 271 13.68 15.74 2.34
C VAL A 271 13.83 17.26 2.20
N LYS A 272 14.80 17.70 1.39
CA LYS A 272 15.05 19.11 1.08
C LYS A 272 13.82 19.76 0.46
N TYR A 273 13.21 19.12 -0.54
CA TYR A 273 12.03 19.65 -1.22
C TYR A 273 10.81 19.71 -0.29
N ASN A 274 10.54 18.66 0.47
CA ASN A 274 9.31 18.57 1.25
C ASN A 274 9.35 19.32 2.59
N ILE A 275 10.51 19.51 3.21
CA ILE A 275 10.63 20.13 4.54
C ILE A 275 11.24 21.54 4.46
N PHE A 276 12.24 21.72 3.60
CA PHE A 276 13.11 22.91 3.63
C PHE A 276 12.88 23.86 2.45
N SER A 277 11.97 23.55 1.53
CA SER A 277 11.63 24.43 0.41
C SER A 277 10.66 25.51 0.86
N SER A 278 10.92 26.76 0.47
CA SER A 278 10.04 27.90 0.71
C SER A 278 9.14 28.23 -0.48
N THR A 279 9.50 27.77 -1.68
CA THR A 279 8.79 28.04 -2.94
C THR A 279 8.12 26.81 -3.54
N GLY A 280 8.39 25.63 -2.97
CA GLY A 280 7.81 24.36 -3.37
C GLY A 280 7.43 23.53 -2.16
N GLY A 281 6.85 22.36 -2.40
CA GLY A 281 6.46 21.44 -1.34
C GLY A 281 5.12 20.77 -1.60
N PRO A 282 4.72 19.85 -0.72
CA PRO A 282 3.56 19.00 -0.93
C PRO A 282 2.24 19.79 -0.99
N GLU A 283 2.16 20.95 -0.35
CA GLU A 283 0.96 21.81 -0.32
C GLU A 283 0.55 22.35 -1.70
N LEU A 284 1.48 22.40 -2.66
CA LEU A 284 1.19 22.77 -4.05
C LEU A 284 0.12 21.88 -4.70
N TYR A 285 -0.02 20.64 -4.21
CA TYR A 285 -0.95 19.65 -4.73
C TYR A 285 -2.25 19.58 -3.91
N GLY A 286 -2.48 20.57 -3.05
CA GLY A 286 -3.69 20.72 -2.24
C GLY A 286 -3.47 20.45 -0.76
N THR A 287 -4.45 20.82 0.06
CA THR A 287 -4.46 20.57 1.50
C THR A 287 -5.79 19.99 1.95
N GLU A 288 -5.78 19.28 3.07
CA GLU A 288 -6.96 18.58 3.58
C GLU A 288 -7.12 18.86 5.09
N PRO A 289 -8.35 18.87 5.63
CA PRO A 289 -8.58 19.15 7.04
C PRO A 289 -8.01 18.04 7.94
N TRP A 290 -7.82 18.34 9.22
CA TRP A 290 -7.28 17.37 10.20
C TRP A 290 -8.10 16.07 10.29
N THR A 291 -9.40 16.11 9.97
CA THR A 291 -10.28 14.93 9.98
C THR A 291 -10.02 13.93 8.85
N PHE A 292 -9.19 14.27 7.86
CA PHE A 292 -8.95 13.46 6.66
C PHE A 292 -8.53 12.03 6.99
N TYR A 293 -7.48 11.84 7.81
CA TYR A 293 -7.01 10.49 8.13
C TYR A 293 -7.98 9.69 9.00
N PHE A 294 -8.77 10.35 9.85
CA PHE A 294 -9.84 9.67 10.59
C PHE A 294 -10.91 9.13 9.64
N LYS A 295 -11.32 9.92 8.65
CA LYS A 295 -12.26 9.47 7.61
C LYS A 295 -11.62 8.37 6.76
N ASN A 296 -10.42 8.58 6.25
CA ASN A 296 -9.71 7.63 5.40
C ASN A 296 -9.51 6.27 6.11
N LEU A 297 -8.97 6.26 7.32
CA LEU A 297 -8.70 5.03 8.06
C LEU A 297 -9.99 4.36 8.55
N ALA A 298 -11.03 5.12 8.93
CA ALA A 298 -12.33 4.52 9.25
C ALA A 298 -12.95 3.81 8.02
N LEU A 299 -12.77 4.37 6.83
CA LEU A 299 -13.22 3.74 5.60
C LEU A 299 -12.36 2.51 5.24
N ASN A 300 -11.04 2.60 5.40
CA ASN A 300 -10.11 1.56 4.97
C ASN A 300 -9.91 0.41 5.95
N PHE A 301 -10.18 0.64 7.24
CA PHE A 301 -9.95 -0.31 8.33
C PHE A 301 -11.14 -0.43 9.27
N ASN A 302 -12.28 0.23 9.05
CA ASN A 302 -13.52 0.09 9.82
C ASN A 302 -13.33 -0.06 11.35
N ILE A 303 -13.79 -1.17 11.93
CA ILE A 303 -13.64 -1.47 13.36
C ILE A 303 -12.17 -1.61 13.74
N TRP A 304 -11.31 -2.09 12.85
CA TRP A 304 -9.87 -2.23 13.11
C TRP A 304 -9.23 -0.88 13.41
N PHE A 305 -9.65 0.20 12.75
CA PHE A 305 -9.15 1.54 13.07
C PHE A 305 -9.54 1.98 14.49
N ILE A 306 -10.80 1.77 14.88
CA ILE A 306 -11.28 2.10 16.23
C ILE A 306 -10.54 1.26 17.27
N LEU A 307 -10.39 -0.04 17.02
CA LEU A 307 -9.61 -0.93 17.88
C LEU A 307 -8.14 -0.48 17.96
N ALA A 308 -7.53 -0.02 16.86
CA ALA A 308 -6.16 0.47 16.87
C ALA A 308 -5.98 1.70 17.77
N LEU A 309 -6.95 2.63 17.76
CA LEU A 309 -6.97 3.78 18.66
C LEU A 309 -7.16 3.39 20.14
N LEU A 310 -7.89 2.30 20.40
CA LEU A 310 -8.15 1.81 21.76
C LEU A 310 -6.96 1.05 22.39
N ALA A 311 -5.89 0.74 21.64
CA ALA A 311 -4.80 -0.12 22.12
C ALA A 311 -4.11 0.43 23.37
N LEU A 312 -3.70 1.70 23.33
CA LEU A 312 -3.03 2.34 24.45
C LEU A 312 -3.99 2.58 25.64
N PRO A 313 -5.20 3.14 25.48
CA PRO A 313 -6.17 3.27 26.58
C PRO A 313 -6.49 1.94 27.25
N LEU A 314 -6.78 0.88 26.48
CA LEU A 314 -7.11 -0.44 27.03
C LEU A 314 -5.93 -1.06 27.76
N PHE A 315 -4.71 -0.89 27.24
CA PHE A 315 -3.50 -1.35 27.91
C PHE A 315 -3.28 -0.66 29.26
N ILE A 316 -3.46 0.67 29.32
CA ILE A 316 -3.36 1.44 30.57
C ILE A 316 -4.40 0.96 31.58
N VAL A 317 -5.68 0.85 31.16
CA VAL A 317 -6.76 0.37 32.02
C VAL A 317 -6.48 -1.04 32.53
N GLN A 318 -6.01 -1.95 31.68
CA GLN A 318 -5.66 -3.31 32.07
C GLN A 318 -4.57 -3.32 33.15
N LYS A 319 -3.53 -2.48 33.02
CA LYS A 319 -2.44 -2.38 34.00
C LYS A 319 -2.89 -1.79 35.35
N VAL A 320 -3.84 -0.87 35.35
CA VAL A 320 -4.38 -0.25 36.57
C VAL A 320 -5.36 -1.19 37.29
N VAL A 321 -6.28 -1.80 36.56
CA VAL A 321 -7.40 -2.58 37.14
C VAL A 321 -6.98 -4.00 37.53
N ALA A 322 -6.11 -4.63 36.74
CA ALA A 322 -5.61 -5.96 37.01
C ALA A 322 -4.09 -5.96 36.83
N PRO A 323 -3.33 -5.45 37.82
CA PRO A 323 -1.87 -5.46 37.79
C PRO A 323 -1.40 -6.91 37.70
N SER A 324 -1.20 -7.40 36.48
CA SER A 324 -0.54 -8.67 36.27
C SER A 324 0.85 -8.55 36.86
N GLY A 325 1.31 -9.50 37.68
CA GLY A 325 2.67 -9.51 38.26
C GLY A 325 3.84 -9.53 37.25
N HIS A 326 3.57 -9.30 35.96
CA HIS A 326 4.57 -9.05 34.93
C HIS A 326 5.18 -7.66 35.11
N GLY A 327 6.50 -7.63 35.33
CA GLY A 327 7.27 -6.43 35.67
C GLY A 327 7.23 -5.30 34.64
N PHE A 328 7.80 -4.16 35.04
CA PHE A 328 7.88 -2.91 34.29
C PHE A 328 8.37 -3.09 32.83
N GLN A 329 9.34 -3.97 32.60
CA GLN A 329 9.91 -4.26 31.29
C GLN A 329 8.88 -4.78 30.27
N THR A 330 7.92 -5.61 30.69
CA THR A 330 6.86 -6.12 29.82
C THR A 330 5.86 -5.01 29.44
N GLY A 331 5.69 -4.02 30.33
CA GLY A 331 4.82 -2.89 30.08
C GLY A 331 5.42 -1.87 29.10
N LEU A 332 6.68 -1.49 29.31
CA LEU A 332 7.41 -0.59 28.42
C LEU A 332 7.43 -1.14 26.98
N ARG A 333 7.70 -2.43 26.83
CA ARG A 333 7.74 -3.09 25.52
C ARG A 333 6.39 -3.08 24.78
N THR A 334 5.30 -3.19 25.52
CA THR A 334 3.96 -3.07 24.93
C THR A 334 3.73 -1.65 24.38
N ILE A 335 4.17 -0.62 25.11
CA ILE A 335 4.10 0.78 24.66
C ILE A 335 4.92 0.97 23.38
N VAL A 336 6.13 0.41 23.33
CA VAL A 336 7.02 0.48 22.14
C VAL A 336 6.36 -0.15 20.92
N PHE A 337 5.64 -1.25 21.07
CA PHE A 337 4.97 -1.92 19.95
C PHE A 337 3.77 -1.14 19.41
N VAL A 338 3.05 -0.41 20.27
CA VAL A 338 1.86 0.36 19.86
C VAL A 338 2.18 1.78 19.41
N ALA A 339 3.30 2.35 19.85
CA ALA A 339 3.71 3.72 19.59
C ALA A 339 3.84 4.11 18.11
N PRO A 340 4.38 3.28 17.19
CA PRO A 340 4.55 3.66 15.79
C PRO A 340 3.25 4.14 15.13
N PHE A 341 2.11 3.49 15.44
CA PHE A 341 0.81 3.90 14.92
C PHE A 341 0.39 5.30 15.37
N TYR A 342 0.44 5.57 16.67
CA TYR A 342 0.04 6.87 17.23
C TYR A 342 0.97 7.99 16.79
N MET A 343 2.28 7.73 16.79
CA MET A 343 3.29 8.70 16.37
C MET A 343 3.08 9.10 14.90
N TRP A 344 2.92 8.13 14.01
CA TRP A 344 2.71 8.39 12.59
C TRP A 344 1.39 9.13 12.34
N LEU A 345 0.30 8.68 12.97
CA LEU A 345 -1.00 9.32 12.86
C LEU A 345 -0.94 10.78 13.33
N ALA A 346 -0.25 11.07 14.43
CA ALA A 346 -0.07 12.42 14.95
C ALA A 346 0.73 13.31 13.99
N ILE A 347 1.89 12.83 13.50
CA ILE A 347 2.76 13.57 12.58
C ILE A 347 1.98 13.99 11.33
N PHE A 348 1.33 13.05 10.65
CA PHE A 348 0.66 13.33 9.38
C PHE A 348 -0.68 14.04 9.55
N THR A 349 -1.40 13.84 10.66
CA THR A 349 -2.61 14.64 10.94
C THR A 349 -2.26 16.12 11.11
N ALA A 350 -1.09 16.42 11.68
CA ALA A 350 -0.59 17.79 11.85
C ALA A 350 -0.12 18.43 10.53
N GLN A 351 0.28 17.65 9.52
CA GLN A 351 0.69 18.20 8.23
C GLN A 351 -0.50 18.73 7.42
N PRO A 352 -0.44 19.90 6.77
CA PRO A 352 -1.55 20.42 5.97
C PRO A 352 -1.89 19.55 4.77
N HIS A 353 -0.87 19.15 3.99
CA HIS A 353 -1.04 18.24 2.86
C HIS A 353 -1.17 16.79 3.32
N LYS A 354 -2.12 16.06 2.72
CA LYS A 354 -2.47 14.70 3.12
C LYS A 354 -2.84 13.87 1.90
N GLU A 355 -2.38 12.63 1.89
CA GLU A 355 -2.70 11.66 0.86
C GLU A 355 -2.89 10.28 1.48
N GLU A 356 -3.75 9.46 0.89
CA GLU A 356 -4.05 8.13 1.39
C GLU A 356 -2.80 7.24 1.50
N ARG A 357 -1.93 7.28 0.48
CA ARG A 357 -0.69 6.48 0.44
C ARG A 357 0.32 6.81 1.53
N PHE A 358 0.25 7.98 2.18
CA PHE A 358 1.14 8.32 3.30
C PHE A 358 0.89 7.43 4.53
N MET A 359 -0.28 6.79 4.61
CA MET A 359 -0.62 5.88 5.70
C MET A 359 -0.18 4.43 5.43
N TYR A 360 0.21 4.06 4.22
CA TYR A 360 0.58 2.67 3.91
C TYR A 360 1.68 2.13 4.84
N PRO A 361 2.77 2.88 5.15
CA PRO A 361 3.82 2.39 6.04
C PRO A 361 3.31 2.00 7.45
N VAL A 362 2.21 2.60 7.91
CA VAL A 362 1.68 2.39 9.26
C VAL A 362 0.60 1.31 9.36
N TYR A 363 0.04 0.85 8.24
CA TYR A 363 -0.99 -0.19 8.20
C TYR A 363 -0.67 -1.47 9.01
N PRO A 364 0.54 -2.05 8.99
CA PRO A 364 0.85 -3.21 9.83
C PRO A 364 0.82 -2.90 11.33
N PHE A 365 1.18 -1.68 11.75
CA PHE A 365 1.11 -1.26 13.14
C PHE A 365 -0.32 -0.96 13.58
N LEU A 366 -1.15 -0.38 12.69
CA LEU A 366 -2.59 -0.26 12.91
C LEU A 366 -3.20 -1.65 13.15
N ALA A 367 -2.94 -2.61 12.26
CA ALA A 367 -3.44 -3.97 12.41
C ALA A 367 -2.94 -4.65 13.69
N LEU A 368 -1.68 -4.43 14.09
CA LEU A 368 -1.13 -4.93 15.35
C LEU A 368 -1.88 -4.34 16.56
N ASN A 369 -2.03 -3.01 16.61
CA ASN A 369 -2.74 -2.32 17.68
C ASN A 369 -4.18 -2.81 17.79
N ALA A 370 -4.88 -2.92 16.65
CA ALA A 370 -6.24 -3.42 16.61
C ALA A 370 -6.35 -4.86 17.15
N SER A 371 -5.37 -5.70 16.81
CA SER A 371 -5.29 -7.09 17.25
C SER A 371 -5.04 -7.21 18.76
N MET A 372 -4.20 -6.34 19.31
CA MET A 372 -3.93 -6.27 20.75
C MET A 372 -5.18 -5.81 21.51
N SER A 373 -5.85 -4.75 21.05
CA SER A 373 -7.12 -4.28 21.62
C SER A 373 -8.19 -5.35 21.60
N LEU A 374 -8.37 -6.02 20.45
CA LEU A 374 -9.36 -7.08 20.32
C LEU A 374 -9.03 -8.24 21.28
N HIS A 375 -7.76 -8.60 21.42
CA HIS A 375 -7.34 -9.62 22.38
C HIS A 375 -7.65 -9.23 23.83
N ILE A 376 -7.40 -7.98 24.22
CA ILE A 376 -7.71 -7.47 25.57
C ILE A 376 -9.23 -7.50 25.80
N LEU A 377 -10.01 -6.96 24.87
CA LEU A 377 -11.48 -6.92 24.96
C LEU A 377 -12.09 -8.31 25.02
N LEU A 378 -11.68 -9.23 24.15
CA LEU A 378 -12.20 -10.60 24.14
C LEU A 378 -11.78 -11.38 25.39
N SER A 379 -10.62 -11.08 25.98
CA SER A 379 -10.20 -11.67 27.25
C SER A 379 -11.07 -11.17 28.41
N ALA A 380 -11.42 -9.87 28.40
CA ALA A 380 -12.33 -9.29 29.39
C ALA A 380 -13.77 -9.82 29.25
N ILE A 381 -14.31 -9.86 28.03
CA ILE A 381 -15.65 -10.41 27.72
C ILE A 381 -15.69 -11.91 28.02
N GLY A 382 -14.63 -12.63 27.70
CA GLY A 382 -14.48 -14.06 27.93
C GLY A 382 -14.32 -14.47 29.39
N SER A 383 -14.16 -13.52 30.32
CA SER A 383 -14.04 -13.82 31.75
C SER A 383 -15.25 -14.63 32.23
N SER A 384 -14.96 -15.66 33.03
CA SER A 384 -15.96 -16.53 33.66
C SER A 384 -16.14 -16.21 35.15
N ASP A 385 -15.53 -15.12 35.61
CA ASP A 385 -15.61 -14.69 37.01
C ASP A 385 -17.05 -14.29 37.37
N PRO A 386 -17.74 -15.03 38.26
CA PRO A 386 -19.13 -14.79 38.63
C PRO A 386 -19.37 -13.40 39.25
N SER A 387 -18.32 -12.77 39.79
CA SER A 387 -18.39 -11.44 40.38
C SER A 387 -18.54 -10.33 39.33
N THR A 388 -18.15 -10.60 38.08
CA THR A 388 -18.23 -9.65 36.97
C THR A 388 -19.55 -9.78 36.21
N VAL A 389 -20.08 -8.66 35.67
CA VAL A 389 -21.29 -8.67 34.84
C VAL A 389 -21.13 -9.61 33.64
N MET A 390 -19.93 -9.65 33.03
CA MET A 390 -19.62 -10.51 31.89
C MET A 390 -19.57 -12.00 32.24
N GLY A 391 -19.25 -12.37 33.47
CA GLY A 391 -19.28 -13.76 33.93
C GLY A 391 -20.69 -14.33 34.09
N LYS A 392 -21.70 -13.45 34.25
CA LYS A 392 -23.12 -13.85 34.35
C LYS A 392 -23.78 -14.12 32.98
N ILE A 393 -23.18 -13.64 31.89
CA ILE A 393 -23.71 -13.82 30.54
C ILE A 393 -23.26 -15.19 29.98
N PRO A 394 -24.17 -16.01 29.41
CA PRO A 394 -23.81 -17.29 28.83
C PRO A 394 -22.74 -17.18 27.74
N ALA A 395 -21.74 -18.06 27.77
CA ALA A 395 -20.61 -18.04 26.84
C ALA A 395 -21.05 -18.10 25.36
N ARG A 396 -22.13 -18.85 25.05
CA ARG A 396 -22.69 -18.92 23.68
C ARG A 396 -23.23 -17.58 23.20
N LEU A 397 -23.87 -16.81 24.07
CA LEU A 397 -24.40 -15.49 23.72
C LEU A 397 -23.28 -14.48 23.50
N LYS A 398 -22.23 -14.53 24.33
CA LYS A 398 -21.02 -13.71 24.15
C LYS A 398 -20.33 -14.01 22.82
N LEU A 399 -20.16 -15.29 22.49
CA LEU A 399 -19.59 -15.72 21.22
C LEU A 399 -20.45 -15.24 20.05
N LEU A 400 -21.77 -15.43 20.11
CA LEU A 400 -22.70 -14.97 19.08
C LEU A 400 -22.58 -13.46 18.85
N ALA A 401 -22.59 -12.65 19.90
CA ALA A 401 -22.47 -11.19 19.79
C ALA A 401 -21.14 -10.77 19.15
N VAL A 402 -20.02 -11.34 19.60
CA VAL A 402 -18.70 -11.07 19.01
C VAL A 402 -18.65 -11.50 17.54
N SER A 403 -19.17 -12.69 17.22
CA SER A 403 -19.22 -13.20 15.87
C SER A 403 -20.03 -12.27 14.96
N ILE A 404 -21.21 -11.83 15.37
CA ILE A 404 -22.04 -10.88 14.61
C ILE A 404 -21.26 -9.60 14.30
N VAL A 405 -20.60 -9.00 15.29
CA VAL A 405 -19.83 -7.76 15.09
C VAL A 405 -18.69 -7.96 14.09
N LEU A 406 -17.93 -9.06 14.21
CA LEU A 406 -16.82 -9.34 13.29
C LEU A 406 -17.31 -9.69 11.88
N PHE A 407 -18.41 -10.43 11.74
CA PHE A 407 -19.02 -10.73 10.44
C PHE A 407 -19.54 -9.47 9.75
N LEU A 408 -20.28 -8.61 10.46
CA LEU A 408 -20.74 -7.33 9.90
C LEU A 408 -19.57 -6.44 9.47
N SER A 409 -18.49 -6.43 10.25
CA SER A 409 -17.28 -5.69 9.87
C SER A 409 -16.64 -6.24 8.60
N LEU A 410 -16.60 -7.58 8.45
CA LEU A 410 -16.12 -8.23 7.24
C LEU A 410 -17.00 -7.87 6.04
N ASP A 411 -18.33 -7.90 6.19
CA ASP A 411 -19.26 -7.56 5.12
C ASP A 411 -19.08 -6.11 4.66
N VAL A 412 -18.93 -5.16 5.58
CA VAL A 412 -18.63 -3.75 5.27
C VAL A 412 -17.31 -3.61 4.51
N SER A 413 -16.27 -4.32 4.94
CA SER A 413 -14.98 -4.35 4.26
C SER A 413 -15.09 -4.88 2.82
N LEU A 414 -15.73 -6.03 2.64
CA LEU A 414 -15.88 -6.67 1.32
C LEU A 414 -16.76 -5.82 0.39
N ALA A 415 -17.85 -5.25 0.92
CA ALA A 415 -18.71 -4.33 0.18
C ALA A 415 -17.92 -3.09 -0.26
N ARG A 416 -16.99 -2.58 0.55
CA ARG A 416 -16.12 -1.46 0.14
C ARG A 416 -15.14 -1.87 -0.95
N ILE A 417 -14.43 -2.98 -0.79
CA ILE A 417 -13.46 -3.49 -1.79
C ILE A 417 -14.16 -3.66 -3.15
N TYR A 418 -15.27 -4.41 -3.16
CA TYR A 418 -16.03 -4.63 -4.38
C TYR A 418 -16.66 -3.33 -4.89
N GLY A 419 -17.05 -2.42 -4.00
CA GLY A 419 -17.60 -1.13 -4.34
C GLY A 419 -16.63 -0.23 -5.10
N ILE A 420 -15.37 -0.21 -4.68
CA ILE A 420 -14.29 0.53 -5.36
C ILE A 420 -13.94 -0.14 -6.68
N TYR A 421 -13.76 -1.47 -6.70
CA TYR A 421 -13.49 -2.21 -7.93
C TYR A 421 -14.57 -1.97 -8.99
N SER A 422 -15.83 -2.25 -8.67
CA SER A 422 -16.95 -2.09 -9.62
C SER A 422 -17.13 -0.63 -10.07
N GLY A 423 -16.84 0.35 -9.21
CA GLY A 423 -17.00 1.77 -9.52
C GLY A 423 -15.89 2.34 -10.41
N TYR A 424 -14.68 1.80 -10.33
CA TYR A 424 -13.46 2.46 -10.83
C TYR A 424 -12.54 1.56 -11.67
N ASN A 425 -12.96 0.36 -12.05
CA ASN A 425 -12.14 -0.55 -12.88
C ASN A 425 -12.09 -0.17 -14.39
N ALA A 426 -12.96 0.72 -14.86
CA ALA A 426 -13.04 1.07 -16.28
C ALA A 426 -11.68 1.42 -16.93
N PRO A 427 -10.81 2.26 -16.32
CA PRO A 427 -9.53 2.65 -16.94
C PRO A 427 -8.58 1.48 -17.24
N LEU A 428 -8.62 0.40 -16.44
CA LEU A 428 -7.80 -0.80 -16.70
C LEU A 428 -8.36 -1.68 -17.83
N SER A 429 -9.58 -1.42 -18.31
CA SER A 429 -10.34 -2.36 -19.15
C SER A 429 -10.76 -1.82 -20.51
N ILE A 430 -10.80 -0.50 -20.70
CA ILE A 430 -11.22 0.13 -21.96
C ILE A 430 -10.24 -0.10 -23.11
N TYR A 431 -8.95 -0.34 -22.84
CA TYR A 431 -7.90 -0.52 -23.85
C TYR A 431 -7.84 -1.93 -24.46
N LYS A 432 -8.60 -2.90 -23.93
CA LYS A 432 -8.60 -4.30 -24.42
C LYS A 432 -8.79 -4.45 -25.95
N PRO A 433 -9.69 -3.69 -26.62
CA PRO A 433 -9.89 -3.80 -28.07
C PRO A 433 -8.66 -3.42 -28.92
N LEU A 434 -7.69 -2.69 -28.35
CA LEU A 434 -6.45 -2.34 -29.05
C LEU A 434 -5.52 -3.55 -29.22
N TRP A 435 -5.61 -4.55 -28.33
CA TRP A 435 -4.71 -5.72 -28.31
C TRP A 435 -5.19 -6.83 -29.23
N ASN A 436 -6.44 -7.26 -29.04
CA ASN A 436 -7.10 -8.30 -29.81
C ASN A 436 -8.55 -7.86 -29.99
N GLY A 437 -9.07 -7.88 -31.22
CA GLY A 437 -10.48 -7.59 -31.42
C GLY A 437 -11.32 -8.65 -30.68
N SER A 438 -12.24 -8.20 -29.85
CA SER A 438 -13.15 -9.08 -29.14
C SER A 438 -14.01 -9.84 -30.17
N GLN A 439 -14.15 -11.15 -30.01
CA GLN A 439 -15.10 -11.98 -30.76
C GLN A 439 -14.96 -11.89 -32.31
N GLY A 440 -13.80 -12.27 -32.85
CA GLY A 440 -13.64 -12.43 -34.31
C GLY A 440 -13.52 -11.14 -35.12
N GLN A 441 -13.42 -9.98 -34.45
CA GLN A 441 -13.04 -8.72 -35.07
C GLN A 441 -11.53 -8.53 -35.06
N ASN A 442 -10.99 -7.80 -36.03
CA ASN A 442 -9.58 -7.42 -36.05
C ASN A 442 -9.29 -6.41 -34.93
N ALA A 443 -8.07 -6.41 -34.39
CA ALA A 443 -7.64 -5.39 -33.43
C ALA A 443 -7.77 -3.98 -34.03
N VAL A 444 -8.27 -3.02 -33.23
CA VAL A 444 -8.49 -1.65 -33.70
C VAL A 444 -7.20 -0.84 -33.59
N GLY A 445 -6.89 -0.01 -34.58
CA GLY A 445 -5.70 0.86 -34.59
C GLY A 445 -4.50 0.29 -35.34
N GLY A 446 -3.58 1.17 -35.71
CA GLY A 446 -2.31 0.90 -36.37
C GLY A 446 -1.09 0.98 -35.44
N GLU A 447 0.08 0.77 -36.02
CA GLU A 447 1.37 0.94 -35.35
C GLU A 447 1.68 2.43 -35.20
N GLY A 448 2.13 2.85 -34.01
CA GLY A 448 2.46 4.26 -33.74
C GLY A 448 1.25 5.19 -33.56
N ASP A 449 0.03 4.66 -33.51
CA ASP A 449 -1.18 5.47 -33.31
C ASP A 449 -1.13 6.21 -31.96
N LEU A 450 -1.61 7.46 -31.96
CA LEU A 450 -1.65 8.29 -30.75
C LEU A 450 -2.96 8.10 -29.99
N VAL A 451 -2.85 7.76 -28.71
CA VAL A 451 -3.96 7.63 -27.77
C VAL A 451 -3.99 8.85 -26.87
N CYS A 452 -4.95 9.74 -27.14
CA CYS A 452 -5.02 11.02 -26.46
C CYS A 452 -5.83 10.97 -25.16
N LEU A 453 -5.37 11.74 -24.19
CA LEU A 453 -5.94 11.90 -22.87
C LEU A 453 -6.19 13.39 -22.62
N GLY A 454 -7.43 13.77 -22.32
CA GLY A 454 -7.79 15.12 -21.92
C GLY A 454 -7.98 15.20 -20.41
N LYS A 455 -9.22 15.50 -19.98
CA LYS A 455 -9.63 15.58 -18.58
C LYS A 455 -9.42 14.28 -17.76
N GLU A 456 -9.21 13.15 -18.43
CA GLU A 456 -9.03 11.83 -17.79
C GLU A 456 -7.56 11.39 -17.69
N TRP A 457 -6.59 12.30 -17.96
CA TRP A 457 -5.17 11.98 -17.97
C TRP A 457 -4.69 11.27 -16.69
N TYR A 458 -5.18 11.67 -15.52
CA TYR A 458 -4.79 11.12 -14.22
C TYR A 458 -5.33 9.70 -13.96
N ARG A 459 -6.21 9.19 -14.83
CA ARG A 459 -6.73 7.81 -14.78
C ARG A 459 -6.04 6.85 -15.74
N PHE A 460 -5.16 7.37 -16.60
CA PHE A 460 -4.40 6.53 -17.51
C PHE A 460 -3.61 5.49 -16.72
N PRO A 461 -3.73 4.18 -17.02
CA PRO A 461 -3.10 3.18 -16.18
C PRO A 461 -1.60 3.07 -16.43
N SER A 462 -1.18 2.99 -17.70
CA SER A 462 0.21 3.04 -18.19
C SER A 462 0.27 2.66 -19.69
N SER A 463 1.33 3.05 -20.37
CA SER A 463 1.78 2.60 -21.69
C SER A 463 1.91 1.07 -21.81
N TYR A 464 1.98 0.33 -20.69
CA TYR A 464 1.84 -1.14 -20.69
C TYR A 464 0.49 -1.62 -21.26
N PHE A 465 -0.55 -0.78 -21.26
CA PHE A 465 -1.89 -1.09 -21.79
C PHE A 465 -2.05 -0.73 -23.27
N LEU A 466 -1.03 -0.13 -23.90
CA LEU A 466 -1.07 0.30 -25.29
C LEU A 466 -0.22 -0.66 -26.16
N PRO A 467 -0.75 -1.34 -27.18
CA PRO A 467 0.02 -2.24 -28.05
C PRO A 467 0.71 -1.50 -29.21
N ARG A 468 1.53 -2.21 -30.00
CA ARG A 468 2.05 -1.76 -31.31
C ARG A 468 2.67 -0.35 -31.30
N ASP A 469 3.48 -0.09 -30.27
CA ASP A 469 4.16 1.19 -30.08
C ASP A 469 3.24 2.42 -30.19
N MET A 470 2.00 2.27 -29.73
CA MET A 470 1.08 3.38 -29.53
C MET A 470 1.55 4.25 -28.36
N HIS A 471 1.46 5.57 -28.52
CA HIS A 471 1.89 6.55 -27.50
C HIS A 471 0.70 7.25 -26.87
N ALA A 472 0.74 7.37 -25.54
CA ALA A 472 -0.16 8.24 -24.81
C ALA A 472 0.24 9.70 -25.05
N LYS A 473 -0.71 10.56 -25.42
CA LYS A 473 -0.49 11.99 -25.61
C LYS A 473 -1.56 12.79 -24.88
N PHE A 474 -1.26 14.04 -24.56
CA PHE A 474 -2.21 14.91 -23.87
C PHE A 474 -2.86 15.91 -24.82
N VAL A 475 -4.17 16.05 -24.72
CA VAL A 475 -4.89 17.17 -25.34
C VAL A 475 -5.24 18.19 -24.26
N ARG A 476 -5.39 19.46 -24.66
CA ARG A 476 -5.73 20.53 -23.72
C ARG A 476 -7.08 20.24 -23.06
N SER A 477 -7.13 20.35 -21.73
CA SER A 477 -8.33 20.24 -20.88
C SER A 477 -8.46 21.48 -19.98
N GLU A 478 -9.26 21.49 -18.91
CA GLU A 478 -9.24 22.59 -17.93
C GLU A 478 -8.08 22.49 -16.93
N PHE A 479 -7.33 21.39 -16.94
CA PHE A 479 -6.12 21.27 -16.13
C PHE A 479 -5.07 22.31 -16.58
N ARG A 480 -4.51 23.03 -15.60
CA ARG A 480 -3.47 24.08 -15.79
C ARG A 480 -2.22 23.80 -14.95
N GLY A 481 -2.04 22.57 -14.50
CA GLY A 481 -0.81 22.12 -13.86
C GLY A 481 0.17 21.56 -14.88
N LEU A 482 1.34 21.13 -14.38
CA LEU A 482 2.33 20.46 -15.20
C LEU A 482 1.90 19.02 -15.50
N LEU A 483 1.78 18.70 -16.79
CA LEU A 483 1.59 17.32 -17.24
C LEU A 483 2.92 16.58 -17.40
N PRO A 484 2.91 15.24 -17.31
CA PRO A 484 4.09 14.42 -17.61
C PRO A 484 4.68 14.75 -18.99
N GLY A 485 6.00 14.81 -19.07
CA GLY A 485 6.74 14.92 -20.33
C GLY A 485 7.10 13.55 -20.89
N GLU A 486 7.60 13.51 -22.12
CA GLU A 486 8.08 12.26 -22.72
C GLU A 486 9.57 12.06 -22.41
N PHE A 487 9.95 10.84 -22.07
CA PHE A 487 11.36 10.47 -22.03
C PHE A 487 11.98 10.64 -23.42
N SER A 488 13.24 11.07 -23.47
CA SER A 488 13.96 11.11 -24.74
C SER A 488 14.20 9.70 -25.28
N GLU A 489 13.70 9.43 -26.48
CA GLU A 489 13.95 8.18 -27.22
C GLU A 489 15.29 8.21 -27.99
N ALA A 490 16.06 9.29 -27.87
CA ALA A 490 17.28 9.50 -28.64
C ALA A 490 18.36 8.49 -28.27
N LYS A 491 18.98 7.83 -29.26
CA LYS A 491 20.07 6.88 -29.02
C LYS A 491 21.44 7.58 -29.12
N THR A 492 21.66 8.60 -28.30
CA THR A 492 22.92 9.38 -28.30
C THR A 492 23.93 8.90 -27.25
N GLY A 493 25.19 8.70 -27.66
CA GLY A 493 26.31 8.36 -26.78
C GLY A 493 26.48 6.87 -26.48
N PHE A 494 27.38 6.53 -25.55
CA PHE A 494 27.55 5.17 -25.03
C PHE A 494 26.58 4.93 -23.86
N GLY A 495 25.45 4.27 -24.11
CA GLY A 495 24.51 3.84 -23.08
C GLY A 495 23.10 3.54 -23.59
N PHE A 496 22.38 2.70 -22.84
CA PHE A 496 20.94 2.51 -22.98
C PHE A 496 20.21 3.55 -22.11
N TRP A 497 19.02 3.99 -22.50
CA TRP A 497 18.13 4.90 -21.75
C TRP A 497 18.55 6.37 -21.59
N SER A 498 18.94 7.04 -22.68
CA SER A 498 19.37 8.45 -22.65
C SER A 498 18.41 9.45 -22.00
N GLY A 499 17.10 9.22 -22.09
CA GLY A 499 16.07 9.98 -21.41
C GLY A 499 16.19 10.07 -19.89
N THR A 500 17.01 9.24 -19.22
CA THR A 500 17.25 9.38 -17.77
C THR A 500 18.22 10.51 -17.42
N TRP A 501 18.98 11.02 -18.39
CA TRP A 501 19.90 12.15 -18.22
C TRP A 501 19.70 13.29 -19.22
N LEU A 502 18.96 13.07 -20.30
CA LEU A 502 18.55 14.13 -21.23
C LEU A 502 17.28 14.80 -20.68
N PRO A 503 17.35 16.05 -20.21
CA PRO A 503 16.20 16.71 -19.61
C PRO A 503 15.10 16.94 -20.66
N THR A 504 13.87 16.54 -20.34
CA THR A 504 12.71 16.93 -21.13
C THR A 504 12.44 18.41 -20.92
N SER A 505 12.20 19.14 -22.01
CA SER A 505 11.88 20.58 -21.95
C SER A 505 10.61 20.84 -21.14
N GLY A 506 10.55 21.98 -20.45
CA GLY A 506 9.33 22.48 -19.82
C GLY A 506 8.92 21.81 -18.50
N LEU A 507 9.77 20.96 -17.92
CA LEU A 507 9.54 20.41 -16.57
C LEU A 507 9.90 21.45 -15.51
N ASN A 508 9.11 21.56 -14.44
CA ASN A 508 9.33 22.49 -13.33
C ASN A 508 8.84 21.91 -11.98
N ASP A 509 9.38 22.39 -10.85
CA ASP A 509 9.05 21.93 -9.49
C ASP A 509 7.90 22.70 -8.82
N ARG A 510 7.18 23.51 -9.60
CA ARG A 510 6.11 24.43 -9.16
C ARG A 510 4.72 24.08 -9.69
N ASN A 511 4.61 22.98 -10.43
CA ASN A 511 3.38 22.56 -11.08
C ASN A 511 2.82 23.62 -12.06
N GLU A 512 3.70 24.40 -12.71
CA GLU A 512 3.33 25.40 -13.72
C GLU A 512 3.03 24.72 -15.06
N GLU A 513 1.96 25.14 -15.74
CA GLU A 513 1.56 24.61 -17.05
C GLU A 513 2.67 24.79 -18.09
N ASP A 514 2.97 23.72 -18.82
CA ASP A 514 3.80 23.77 -20.02
C ASP A 514 2.98 23.40 -21.25
N VAL A 515 2.81 24.37 -22.17
CA VAL A 515 2.01 24.17 -23.39
C VAL A 515 2.63 23.20 -24.38
N GLY A 516 3.93 22.90 -24.24
CA GLY A 516 4.64 21.91 -25.05
C GLY A 516 4.24 20.47 -24.76
N LYS A 517 3.48 20.21 -23.68
CA LYS A 517 2.96 18.87 -23.36
C LYS A 517 1.74 18.47 -24.18
N TYR A 518 1.11 19.42 -24.87
CA TYR A 518 -0.13 19.16 -25.59
C TYR A 518 0.10 18.85 -27.07
N VAL A 519 -0.71 17.93 -27.58
CA VAL A 519 -0.88 17.68 -29.01
C VAL A 519 -2.21 18.27 -29.49
N GLY A 520 -2.27 18.67 -30.76
CA GLY A 520 -3.54 19.02 -31.39
C GLY A 520 -4.46 17.81 -31.50
N LEU A 521 -5.76 18.00 -31.28
CA LEU A 521 -6.78 16.93 -31.38
C LEU A 521 -6.74 16.20 -32.72
N ARG A 522 -6.29 16.89 -33.78
CA ARG A 522 -6.13 16.32 -35.13
C ARG A 522 -5.02 15.27 -35.26
N MET A 523 -4.15 15.12 -34.26
CA MET A 523 -3.11 14.08 -34.26
C MET A 523 -3.58 12.80 -33.55
N CYS A 524 -4.67 12.89 -32.79
CA CYS A 524 -5.22 11.77 -32.03
C CYS A 524 -5.88 10.76 -32.97
N SER A 525 -5.42 9.51 -32.90
CA SER A 525 -6.09 8.37 -33.54
C SER A 525 -7.17 7.80 -32.63
N PHE A 526 -6.90 7.82 -31.33
CA PHE A 526 -7.85 7.50 -30.28
C PHE A 526 -7.93 8.61 -29.25
N LEU A 527 -9.06 8.67 -28.55
CA LEU A 527 -9.28 9.58 -27.43
C LEU A 527 -9.99 8.83 -26.31
N VAL A 528 -9.57 9.07 -25.07
CA VAL A 528 -10.26 8.56 -23.88
C VAL A 528 -11.04 9.68 -23.22
N ASP A 529 -12.32 9.42 -22.99
CA ASP A 529 -13.22 10.41 -22.38
C ASP A 529 -14.22 9.73 -21.42
N THR A 530 -14.76 10.50 -20.47
CA THR A 530 -15.84 10.08 -19.58
C THR A 530 -17.02 11.02 -19.70
N GLN A 531 -18.20 10.44 -19.93
CA GLN A 531 -19.47 11.16 -19.98
C GLN A 531 -20.32 10.77 -18.77
N PHE A 532 -20.93 11.76 -18.12
CA PHE A 532 -21.86 11.58 -17.00
C PHE A 532 -23.23 12.15 -17.37
N PRO A 533 -24.15 11.35 -17.94
CA PRO A 533 -25.41 11.85 -18.48
C PRO A 533 -26.34 12.52 -17.46
N GLU A 534 -26.25 12.17 -16.19
CA GLU A 534 -27.06 12.78 -15.11
C GLU A 534 -26.52 14.15 -14.65
N ARG A 535 -25.36 14.59 -15.14
CA ARG A 535 -24.81 15.92 -14.79
C ARG A 535 -25.35 16.97 -15.76
N VAL A 536 -26.17 17.88 -15.25
CA VAL A 536 -26.84 18.94 -16.04
C VAL A 536 -26.06 20.24 -16.15
N ASN A 537 -24.92 20.36 -15.45
CA ASN A 537 -24.09 21.56 -15.52
C ASN A 537 -23.46 21.70 -16.92
N PRO A 538 -23.34 22.93 -17.46
CA PRO A 538 -22.68 23.15 -18.73
C PRO A 538 -21.23 22.66 -18.67
N LEU A 539 -20.78 22.02 -19.75
CA LEU A 539 -19.42 21.52 -19.86
C LEU A 539 -18.43 22.69 -20.02
N PRO A 540 -17.22 22.59 -19.44
CA PRO A 540 -16.19 23.59 -19.65
C PRO A 540 -15.77 23.70 -21.13
N PRO A 541 -15.38 24.89 -21.61
CA PRO A 541 -15.03 25.10 -23.02
C PRO A 541 -13.89 24.20 -23.53
N ASN A 542 -12.91 23.87 -22.69
CA ASN A 542 -11.79 23.00 -23.08
C ASN A 542 -12.04 21.50 -22.79
N GLU A 543 -13.24 21.14 -22.35
CA GLU A 543 -13.63 19.76 -22.05
C GLU A 543 -14.99 19.43 -22.69
N PRO A 544 -15.10 19.53 -24.03
CA PRO A 544 -16.34 19.22 -24.73
C PRO A 544 -16.71 17.74 -24.59
N ASP A 545 -17.96 17.42 -24.91
CA ASP A 545 -18.45 16.04 -24.91
C ASP A 545 -17.98 15.30 -26.17
N TYR A 546 -16.78 14.74 -26.11
CA TYR A 546 -16.23 13.99 -27.24
C TYR A 546 -17.00 12.71 -27.53
N ILE A 547 -17.71 12.16 -26.54
CA ILE A 547 -18.53 10.96 -26.69
C ILE A 547 -19.81 11.28 -27.48
N ALA A 548 -20.38 12.48 -27.31
CA ALA A 548 -21.55 12.94 -28.07
C ALA A 548 -21.21 13.40 -29.50
N ASP A 549 -19.95 13.72 -29.78
CA ASP A 549 -19.48 14.13 -31.10
C ASP A 549 -19.30 12.94 -32.07
N ALA A 550 -20.43 12.45 -32.56
CA ALA A 550 -20.50 11.36 -33.53
C ALA A 550 -20.03 11.76 -34.94
N GLU A 551 -19.75 13.05 -35.20
CA GLU A 551 -19.20 13.49 -36.49
C GLU A 551 -17.69 13.20 -36.57
N MET A 552 -16.97 13.41 -35.46
CA MET A 552 -15.52 13.18 -35.41
C MET A 552 -15.12 11.82 -34.84
N TRP A 553 -15.95 11.20 -33.97
CA TRP A 553 -15.55 10.03 -33.19
C TRP A 553 -16.51 8.84 -33.33
N ASP A 554 -15.94 7.65 -33.40
CA ASP A 554 -16.63 6.36 -33.25
C ASP A 554 -16.33 5.77 -31.87
N ILE A 555 -17.36 5.28 -31.18
CA ILE A 555 -17.20 4.61 -29.89
C ILE A 555 -16.65 3.20 -30.12
N VAL A 556 -15.40 2.96 -29.70
CA VAL A 556 -14.79 1.61 -29.75
C VAL A 556 -15.30 0.74 -28.62
N LYS A 557 -15.26 1.29 -27.39
CA LYS A 557 -15.69 0.59 -26.19
C LYS A 557 -16.01 1.57 -25.08
N CYS A 558 -17.08 1.31 -24.34
CA CYS A 558 -17.38 1.99 -23.09
C CYS A 558 -17.55 1.00 -21.95
N GLU A 559 -17.15 1.41 -20.76
CA GLU A 559 -17.35 0.65 -19.52
C GLU A 559 -18.06 1.55 -18.49
N PRO A 560 -18.91 0.99 -17.60
CA PRO A 560 -19.55 1.75 -16.54
C PRO A 560 -18.51 2.41 -15.63
N PHE A 561 -18.75 3.66 -15.25
CA PHE A 561 -17.89 4.41 -14.36
C PHE A 561 -18.72 5.18 -13.33
N LEU A 562 -18.39 5.09 -12.05
CA LEU A 562 -19.26 5.61 -10.99
C LEU A 562 -19.42 7.14 -11.09
N ASP A 563 -20.67 7.62 -11.16
CA ASP A 563 -20.96 9.04 -11.00
C ASP A 563 -20.98 9.40 -9.51
N ALA A 564 -19.80 9.74 -8.98
CA ALA A 564 -19.62 10.06 -7.57
C ALA A 564 -20.36 11.33 -7.11
N ALA A 565 -20.77 12.21 -8.04
CA ALA A 565 -21.46 13.47 -7.73
C ALA A 565 -22.96 13.23 -7.47
N ASN A 566 -23.60 12.40 -8.31
CA ASN A 566 -25.03 12.07 -8.18
C ASN A 566 -25.29 10.82 -7.31
N THR A 567 -24.27 10.01 -7.02
CA THR A 567 -24.39 8.85 -6.13
C THR A 567 -24.35 9.27 -4.66
N HIS A 568 -25.33 8.81 -3.88
CA HIS A 568 -25.37 9.04 -2.43
C HIS A 568 -24.13 8.49 -1.71
N ILE A 569 -23.69 9.18 -0.65
CA ILE A 569 -22.44 8.84 0.09
C ILE A 569 -22.36 7.39 0.53
N LEU A 570 -23.48 6.77 0.97
CA LEU A 570 -23.51 5.35 1.36
C LEU A 570 -23.18 4.42 0.19
N ALA A 571 -23.81 4.65 -0.97
CA ALA A 571 -23.62 3.85 -2.18
C ALA A 571 -22.28 4.13 -2.87
N ARG A 572 -21.69 5.31 -2.63
CA ARG A 572 -20.33 5.64 -3.05
C ARG A 572 -19.28 4.94 -2.18
N THR A 573 -19.52 4.88 -0.87
CA THR A 573 -18.59 4.33 0.11
C THR A 573 -18.61 2.80 0.16
N LEU A 574 -19.79 2.21 0.09
CA LEU A 574 -20.03 0.76 0.13
C LEU A 574 -20.71 0.31 -1.15
N TRP A 575 -20.48 -0.92 -1.55
CA TRP A 575 -21.29 -1.53 -2.59
C TRP A 575 -22.72 -1.76 -2.09
N VAL A 576 -23.69 -1.34 -2.90
CA VAL A 576 -25.12 -1.56 -2.68
C VAL A 576 -25.62 -2.29 -3.93
N PRO A 577 -26.31 -3.44 -3.77
CA PRO A 577 -26.83 -4.17 -4.91
C PRO A 577 -27.93 -3.39 -5.61
N ASP A 578 -28.00 -3.51 -6.93
CA ASP A 578 -29.05 -2.88 -7.73
C ASP A 578 -30.29 -3.78 -7.75
N LEU A 579 -31.04 -3.77 -6.64
CA LEU A 579 -32.29 -4.51 -6.48
C LEU A 579 -33.47 -3.53 -6.49
N GLU A 580 -34.63 -3.98 -6.97
CA GLU A 580 -35.86 -3.17 -7.00
C GLU A 580 -36.28 -2.68 -5.61
N ILE A 581 -35.96 -3.45 -4.55
CA ILE A 581 -36.27 -3.09 -3.16
C ILE A 581 -35.39 -1.94 -2.61
N VAL A 582 -34.25 -1.66 -3.25
CA VAL A 582 -33.35 -0.57 -2.83
C VAL A 582 -33.92 0.75 -3.35
N PRO A 583 -34.21 1.74 -2.48
CA PRO A 583 -34.70 3.04 -2.93
C PRO A 583 -33.72 3.69 -3.91
N ASP A 584 -34.23 4.37 -4.94
CA ASP A 584 -33.40 4.95 -6.00
C ASP A 584 -32.33 5.92 -5.49
N LYS A 585 -32.59 6.60 -4.37
CA LYS A 585 -31.60 7.45 -3.67
C LYS A 585 -30.33 6.70 -3.27
N PHE A 586 -30.43 5.41 -2.97
CA PHE A 586 -29.30 4.57 -2.55
C PHE A 586 -28.76 3.70 -3.68
N LYS A 587 -29.33 3.77 -4.88
CA LYS A 587 -28.75 3.13 -6.07
C LYS A 587 -27.54 3.93 -6.56
N ARG A 588 -26.56 3.22 -7.10
CA ARG A 588 -25.39 3.83 -7.72
C ARG A 588 -25.78 4.44 -9.06
N LYS A 589 -25.28 5.64 -9.31
CA LYS A 589 -25.42 6.33 -10.59
C LYS A 589 -24.17 6.13 -11.42
N TRP A 590 -24.34 6.00 -12.73
CA TRP A 590 -23.27 5.56 -13.63
C TRP A 590 -23.11 6.55 -14.78
N GLY A 591 -21.86 6.92 -15.03
CA GLY A 591 -21.39 7.45 -16.31
C GLY A 591 -20.78 6.33 -17.17
N ARG A 592 -20.22 6.74 -18.29
CA ARG A 592 -19.55 5.86 -19.26
C ARG A 592 -18.15 6.38 -19.52
N HIS A 593 -17.15 5.54 -19.26
CA HIS A 593 -15.76 5.79 -19.59
C HIS A 593 -15.43 5.06 -20.89
N CYS A 594 -15.02 5.80 -21.92
CA CYS A 594 -15.01 5.32 -23.29
C CYS A 594 -13.65 5.52 -23.95
N LEU A 595 -13.28 4.53 -24.78
CA LEU A 595 -12.26 4.65 -25.81
C LEU A 595 -12.96 5.00 -27.13
N LEU A 596 -12.58 6.12 -27.70
CA LEU A 596 -13.08 6.64 -28.96
C LEU A 596 -12.01 6.48 -30.05
N GLN A 597 -12.42 6.15 -31.26
CA GLN A 597 -11.57 6.13 -32.45
C GLN A 597 -11.98 7.29 -33.35
N ARG A 598 -10.99 8.00 -33.89
CA ARG A 598 -11.29 9.10 -34.80
C ARG A 598 -11.74 8.59 -36.16
N LYS A 599 -12.79 9.19 -36.71
CA LYS A 599 -13.24 8.92 -38.07
C LYS A 599 -12.20 9.36 -39.08
N ARG A 600 -11.87 8.48 -40.02
CA ARG A 600 -11.08 8.83 -41.20
C ARG A 600 -12.02 9.62 -42.11
N THR A 601 -11.85 10.94 -42.11
CA THR A 601 -12.53 11.85 -43.05
C THR A 601 -11.78 11.90 -44.36
#